data_AF-A0A317UAV9-F1
#
_entry.id   AF-A0A317UAV9-F1
#
_cell.length_a   1.000
_cell.length_b   1.000
_cell.length_c   1.000
_cell.angle_alpha   90.00
_cell.angle_beta   90.00
_cell.angle_gamma   90.00
#
_symmetry.space_group_name_H-M   'P 1'
#
loop_
_entity.id
_entity.type
_entity.pdbx_description
1 polymer ?
#
loop_
_entity_poly.entity_id
_entity_poly.type
_entity_poly.pdbx_seq_one_letter_code
_entity_poly.pdbx_strand_id
1 'polypeptide(L)'
;MEKVIIRDIEEPEKTEIHTKIENTKEGLKKLARFFSLLVSDYNTNNIYCDEHNKIMSVEINSERFWLPLDISYDEENIIVSGIRAISSIPVAKLRKQCLLNYMETMYRFSKNDYGRTLAILIYKNMSEERKRAKNGRTLKQYLAVMSQTILLWNMTAGNVPDLLDFWELGLSSAKDLKLLFDNRFAKLSIPMQACIMQLLNDSTCRDTDSEYSL
;
A
#
# COMPACT_ATOMS: atom_id res chain seq x y z
N MET A 1 17.70 -20.40 -40.03
CA MET A 1 17.82 -19.28 -39.06
C MET A 1 16.51 -19.24 -38.29
N GLU A 2 16.42 -20.07 -37.26
CA GLU A 2 15.21 -20.28 -36.46
C GLU A 2 14.99 -19.08 -35.52
N LYS A 3 13.78 -18.54 -35.54
CA LYS A 3 13.34 -17.49 -34.62
C LYS A 3 13.17 -18.11 -33.23
N VAL A 4 14.00 -17.70 -32.28
CA VAL A 4 13.74 -17.92 -30.86
C VAL A 4 12.61 -16.99 -30.46
N ILE A 5 11.42 -17.56 -30.26
CA ILE A 5 10.30 -16.89 -29.59
C ILE A 5 10.54 -17.10 -28.10
N ILE A 6 10.98 -16.05 -27.40
CA ILE A 6 10.99 -16.02 -25.94
C ILE A 6 9.52 -15.99 -25.53
N ARG A 7 9.01 -17.08 -24.96
CA ARG A 7 7.69 -17.12 -24.35
C ARG A 7 7.78 -16.33 -23.05
N ASP A 8 6.93 -15.33 -22.94
CA ASP A 8 6.69 -14.60 -21.70
C ASP A 8 6.46 -15.62 -20.57
N ILE A 9 7.28 -15.51 -19.53
CA ILE A 9 7.01 -16.17 -18.26
C ILE A 9 5.90 -15.33 -17.64
N GLU A 10 4.65 -15.78 -17.80
CA GLU A 10 3.53 -15.24 -17.05
C GLU A 10 3.87 -15.37 -15.55
N GLU A 11 4.10 -14.23 -14.90
CA GLU A 11 4.13 -14.15 -13.44
C GLU A 11 2.82 -14.72 -12.90
N PRO A 12 2.82 -15.52 -11.82
CA PRO A 12 1.59 -16.04 -11.25
C PRO A 12 0.69 -14.87 -10.85
N GLU A 13 -0.52 -14.82 -11.40
CA GLU A 13 -1.53 -13.81 -11.09
C GLU A 13 -1.65 -13.65 -9.57
N LYS A 14 -1.23 -12.48 -9.05
CA LYS A 14 -1.54 -12.06 -7.69
C LYS A 14 -3.06 -12.12 -7.54
N THR A 15 -3.55 -13.09 -6.77
CA THR A 15 -4.98 -13.31 -6.56
C THR A 15 -5.50 -12.17 -5.68
N GLU A 16 -5.89 -11.05 -6.30
CA GLU A 16 -6.45 -9.91 -5.58
C GLU A 16 -7.84 -10.29 -5.07
N ILE A 17 -8.00 -10.45 -3.76
CA ILE A 17 -9.31 -10.69 -3.16
C ILE A 17 -10.10 -9.39 -3.18
N HIS A 18 -11.08 -9.33 -4.06
CA HIS A 18 -11.99 -8.19 -4.20
C HIS A 18 -13.41 -8.55 -3.78
N THR A 19 -14.06 -7.66 -3.03
CA THR A 19 -15.51 -7.76 -2.77
C THR A 19 -16.21 -6.41 -2.87
N LYS A 20 -17.52 -6.45 -3.12
CA LYS A 20 -18.37 -5.26 -3.16
C LYS A 20 -19.52 -5.41 -2.19
N ILE A 21 -19.75 -4.38 -1.39
CA ILE A 21 -20.81 -4.34 -0.39
C ILE A 21 -21.49 -2.97 -0.35
N GLU A 22 -22.67 -2.91 0.24
CA GLU A 22 -23.37 -1.65 0.47
C GLU A 22 -22.97 -1.04 1.82
N ASN A 23 -22.97 0.29 1.90
CA ASN A 23 -22.90 0.99 3.18
C ASN A 23 -24.23 0.91 3.94
N THR A 24 -24.61 -0.29 4.38
CA THR A 24 -25.77 -0.58 5.22
C THR A 24 -25.34 -1.36 6.45
N LYS A 25 -26.21 -1.45 7.47
CA LYS A 25 -25.96 -2.27 8.66
C LYS A 25 -25.65 -3.72 8.27
N GLU A 26 -26.47 -4.30 7.40
CA GLU A 26 -26.30 -5.69 6.95
C GLU A 26 -25.12 -5.85 5.99
N GLY A 27 -24.85 -4.87 5.12
CA GLY A 27 -23.66 -4.86 4.26
C GLY A 27 -22.35 -4.88 5.06
N LEU A 28 -22.22 -4.05 6.09
CA LEU A 28 -21.03 -4.02 6.94
C LEU A 28 -20.92 -5.24 7.86
N LYS A 29 -22.04 -5.80 8.33
CA LYS A 29 -22.02 -7.11 9.03
C LYS A 29 -21.55 -8.23 8.10
N LYS A 30 -21.98 -8.22 6.83
CA LYS A 30 -21.51 -9.17 5.83
C LYS A 30 -20.01 -9.04 5.61
N LEU A 31 -19.48 -7.82 5.52
CA LEU A 31 -18.04 -7.57 5.47
C LEU A 31 -17.31 -8.17 6.67
N ALA A 32 -17.78 -7.87 7.88
CA ALA A 32 -17.14 -8.35 9.10
C ALA A 32 -17.10 -9.89 9.16
N ARG A 33 -18.15 -10.56 8.68
CA ARG A 33 -18.17 -12.03 8.57
C ARG A 33 -17.24 -12.55 7.49
N PHE A 34 -17.26 -11.94 6.30
CA PHE A 34 -16.43 -12.36 5.18
C PHE A 34 -14.94 -12.18 5.47
N PHE A 35 -14.56 -11.05 6.06
CA PHE A 35 -13.20 -10.78 6.51
C PHE A 35 -12.71 -11.82 7.52
N SER A 36 -13.52 -12.16 8.51
CA SER A 36 -13.19 -13.16 9.53
C SER A 36 -12.96 -14.56 8.94
N LEU A 37 -13.78 -14.96 7.96
CA LEU A 37 -13.58 -16.22 7.22
C LEU A 37 -12.24 -16.24 6.48
N LEU A 38 -11.92 -15.16 5.76
CA LEU A 38 -10.67 -15.08 5.02
C LEU A 38 -9.46 -15.15 5.95
N VAL A 39 -9.42 -14.35 7.02
CA VAL A 39 -8.31 -14.36 7.98
C VAL A 39 -8.12 -15.73 8.63
N SER A 40 -9.22 -16.43 8.95
CA SER A 40 -9.17 -17.79 9.53
C SER A 40 -8.56 -18.82 8.59
N ASP A 41 -8.87 -18.76 7.30
CA ASP A 41 -8.29 -19.65 6.28
C ASP A 41 -6.78 -19.41 6.11
N TYR A 42 -6.29 -18.19 6.37
CA TYR A 42 -4.86 -17.86 6.26
C TYR A 42 -4.05 -18.20 7.51
N ASN A 43 -4.60 -17.96 8.70
CA ASN A 43 -3.93 -18.29 9.97
C ASN A 43 -3.73 -19.79 10.18
N THR A 44 -4.50 -20.64 9.50
CA THR A 44 -4.38 -22.09 9.62
C THR A 44 -3.24 -22.71 8.81
N ASN A 45 -2.62 -21.98 7.86
CA ASN A 45 -1.73 -22.62 6.88
C ASN A 45 -0.32 -22.04 6.67
N ASN A 46 0.02 -20.80 7.02
CA ASN A 46 1.43 -20.33 6.96
C ASN A 46 1.55 -18.86 7.41
N ILE A 47 1.83 -18.61 8.69
CA ILE A 47 2.24 -17.25 9.13
C ILE A 47 3.71 -16.96 8.72
N TYR A 48 4.44 -17.94 8.21
CA TYR A 48 5.90 -17.87 8.06
C TYR A 48 6.46 -17.84 6.63
N CYS A 49 5.66 -17.95 5.56
CA CYS A 49 6.25 -18.29 4.24
C CYS A 49 5.80 -17.52 3.00
N ASP A 50 4.85 -16.58 3.03
CA ASP A 50 4.55 -15.77 1.83
C ASP A 50 5.25 -14.42 1.90
N GLU A 51 6.11 -14.15 0.90
CA GLU A 51 6.88 -12.91 0.72
C GLU A 51 6.00 -11.68 0.44
N HIS A 52 4.68 -11.85 0.36
CA HIS A 52 3.72 -10.83 -0.01
C HIS A 52 2.64 -10.72 1.06
N ASN A 53 2.39 -9.49 1.52
CA ASN A 53 1.28 -9.24 2.44
C ASN A 53 -0.02 -9.38 1.67
N LYS A 54 -0.89 -10.26 2.15
CA LYS A 54 -2.19 -10.48 1.55
C LYS A 54 -3.11 -9.34 1.94
N ILE A 55 -3.58 -8.64 0.92
CA ILE A 55 -4.47 -7.48 1.05
C ILE A 55 -5.77 -7.81 0.34
N MET A 56 -6.87 -7.59 1.03
CA MET A 56 -8.20 -7.61 0.46
C MET A 56 -8.62 -6.20 0.07
N SER A 57 -9.18 -6.02 -1.12
CA SER A 57 -9.86 -4.78 -1.51
C SER A 57 -11.38 -4.91 -1.37
N VAL A 58 -12.02 -3.86 -0.86
CA VAL A 58 -13.49 -3.80 -0.72
C VAL A 58 -14.03 -2.51 -1.32
N GLU A 59 -15.01 -2.62 -2.20
CA GLU A 59 -15.76 -1.47 -2.72
C GLU A 59 -17.03 -1.26 -1.91
N ILE A 60 -17.22 -0.03 -1.40
CA ILE A 60 -18.39 0.40 -0.65
C ILE A 60 -18.84 1.74 -1.20
N ASN A 61 -20.02 1.80 -1.83
CA ASN A 61 -20.57 3.01 -2.45
C ASN A 61 -19.55 3.75 -3.34
N SER A 62 -18.89 3.01 -4.24
CA SER A 62 -17.87 3.51 -5.17
C SER A 62 -16.55 3.99 -4.53
N GLU A 63 -16.35 3.79 -3.23
CA GLU A 63 -15.06 3.94 -2.56
C GLU A 63 -14.40 2.60 -2.36
N ARG A 64 -13.12 2.50 -2.73
CA ARG A 64 -12.29 1.32 -2.50
C ARG A 64 -11.51 1.47 -1.21
N PHE A 65 -11.55 0.43 -0.37
CA PHE A 65 -10.78 0.29 0.86
C PHE A 65 -9.92 -0.97 0.81
N TRP A 66 -8.91 -1.02 1.67
CA TRP A 66 -7.99 -2.16 1.77
C TRP A 66 -7.88 -2.64 3.20
N LEU A 67 -7.88 -3.97 3.37
CA LEU A 67 -7.81 -4.65 4.66
C LEU A 67 -6.66 -5.66 4.63
N PRO A 68 -5.86 -5.75 5.71
CA PRO A 68 -4.81 -6.75 5.81
C PRO A 68 -5.42 -8.11 6.16
N LEU A 69 -4.92 -9.18 5.53
CA LEU A 69 -5.35 -10.55 5.81
C LEU A 69 -4.33 -11.32 6.67
N ASP A 70 -3.05 -10.97 6.60
CA ASP A 70 -1.98 -11.60 7.38
C ASP A 70 -1.87 -10.95 8.77
N ILE A 71 -2.88 -11.21 9.61
CA ILE A 71 -3.01 -10.64 10.95
C ILE A 71 -3.32 -11.71 11.99
N SER A 72 -2.95 -11.42 13.24
CA SER A 72 -3.28 -12.31 14.36
C SER A 72 -4.79 -12.33 14.67
N TYR A 73 -5.24 -13.37 15.37
CA TYR A 73 -6.63 -13.49 15.84
C TYR A 73 -7.09 -12.30 16.68
N ASP A 74 -6.21 -11.74 17.53
CA ASP A 74 -6.54 -10.57 18.33
C ASP A 74 -6.77 -9.33 17.46
N GLU A 75 -5.98 -9.15 16.41
CA GLU A 75 -6.12 -8.06 15.45
C GLU A 75 -7.37 -8.22 14.58
N GLU A 76 -7.67 -9.45 14.16
CA GLU A 76 -8.91 -9.79 13.48
C GLU A 76 -10.12 -9.37 14.32
N ASN A 77 -10.14 -9.75 15.61
CA ASN A 77 -11.22 -9.41 16.53
C ASN A 77 -11.40 -7.90 16.68
N ILE A 78 -10.31 -7.14 16.75
CA ILE A 78 -10.34 -5.68 16.79
C ILE A 78 -10.98 -5.12 15.52
N ILE A 79 -10.52 -5.57 14.34
CA ILE A 79 -11.03 -5.11 13.04
C ILE A 79 -12.52 -5.42 12.89
N VAL A 80 -12.90 -6.68 13.11
CA VAL A 80 -14.29 -7.16 13.04
C VAL A 80 -15.19 -6.40 14.00
N SER A 81 -14.74 -6.17 15.23
CA SER A 81 -15.52 -5.43 16.23
C SER A 81 -15.72 -3.97 15.83
N GLY A 82 -14.69 -3.31 15.30
CA GLY A 82 -14.80 -1.95 14.79
C GLY A 82 -15.77 -1.83 13.61
N ILE A 83 -15.72 -2.76 12.64
CA ILE A 83 -16.68 -2.79 11.52
C ILE A 83 -18.11 -2.99 12.04
N ARG A 84 -18.32 -3.89 13.02
CA ARG A 84 -19.64 -4.11 13.64
C ARG A 84 -20.14 -2.89 14.40
N ALA A 85 -19.27 -2.19 15.14
CA ALA A 85 -19.64 -0.95 15.82
C ALA A 85 -20.10 0.12 14.83
N ILE A 86 -19.37 0.30 13.73
CA ILE A 86 -19.73 1.23 12.64
C ILE A 86 -21.04 0.80 11.96
N SER A 87 -21.27 -0.51 11.78
CA SER A 87 -22.52 -1.02 11.19
C SER A 87 -23.77 -0.62 11.96
N SER A 88 -23.65 -0.41 13.27
CA SER A 88 -24.77 -0.02 14.15
C SER A 88 -25.15 1.46 14.04
N ILE A 89 -24.37 2.28 13.35
CA ILE A 89 -24.68 3.70 13.11
C ILE A 89 -25.87 3.79 12.15
N PRO A 90 -27.01 4.40 12.54
CA PRO A 90 -28.21 4.44 11.70
C PRO A 90 -28.09 5.44 10.55
N VAL A 91 -27.36 6.55 10.76
CA VAL A 91 -27.20 7.62 9.77
C VAL A 91 -26.13 7.23 8.74
N ALA A 92 -26.55 6.99 7.49
CA ALA A 92 -25.67 6.48 6.43
C ALA A 92 -24.45 7.39 6.16
N LYS A 93 -24.62 8.72 6.18
CA LYS A 93 -23.53 9.68 5.99
C LYS A 93 -22.49 9.60 7.10
N LEU A 94 -22.94 9.54 8.37
CA LEU A 94 -22.06 9.40 9.52
C LEU A 94 -21.35 8.04 9.51
N ARG A 95 -22.09 6.96 9.21
CA ARG A 95 -21.54 5.61 9.04
C ARG A 95 -20.43 5.58 7.99
N LYS A 96 -20.66 6.22 6.84
CA LYS A 96 -19.66 6.38 5.78
C LYS A 96 -18.40 7.07 6.29
N GLN A 97 -18.56 8.20 6.99
CA GLN A 97 -17.41 8.96 7.52
C GLN A 97 -16.62 8.16 8.57
N CYS A 98 -17.32 7.47 9.48
CA CYS A 98 -16.68 6.62 10.47
C CYS A 98 -15.93 5.46 9.81
N LEU A 99 -16.52 4.86 8.76
CA LEU A 99 -15.91 3.80 7.99
C LEU A 99 -14.65 4.29 7.26
N LEU A 100 -14.72 5.43 6.58
CA LEU A 100 -13.57 6.08 5.95
C LEU A 100 -12.43 6.27 6.96
N ASN A 101 -12.71 6.95 8.08
CA ASN A 101 -11.71 7.21 9.10
C ASN A 101 -11.12 5.93 9.70
N TYR A 102 -11.93 4.87 9.82
CA TYR A 102 -11.47 3.59 10.35
C TYR A 102 -10.57 2.86 9.36
N MET A 103 -11.00 2.75 8.10
CA MET A 103 -10.27 2.06 7.03
C MET A 103 -8.92 2.71 6.73
N GLU A 104 -8.80 4.02 6.89
CA GLU A 104 -7.53 4.74 6.75
C GLU A 104 -6.47 4.37 7.80
N THR A 105 -6.84 3.64 8.85
CA THR A 105 -5.91 3.17 9.90
C THR A 105 -5.49 1.71 9.75
N MET A 106 -6.02 1.00 8.74
CA MET A 106 -5.81 -0.45 8.58
C MET A 106 -4.34 -0.84 8.37
N TYR A 107 -3.51 0.06 7.82
CA TYR A 107 -2.07 -0.17 7.64
C TYR A 107 -1.33 -0.52 8.94
N ARG A 108 -1.88 -0.16 10.11
CA ARG A 108 -1.25 -0.42 11.42
C ARG A 108 -1.21 -1.89 11.79
N PHE A 109 -2.07 -2.71 11.18
CA PHE A 109 -2.12 -4.15 11.41
C PHE A 109 -1.21 -4.93 10.45
N SER A 110 -0.60 -4.26 9.46
CA SER A 110 0.24 -4.86 8.42
C SER A 110 1.70 -5.02 8.90
N LYS A 111 1.94 -5.92 9.86
CA LYS A 111 3.26 -6.02 10.54
C LYS A 111 4.37 -6.50 9.60
N ASN A 112 4.07 -7.47 8.73
CA ASN A 112 5.06 -8.10 7.84
C ASN A 112 5.20 -7.39 6.48
N ASP A 113 4.63 -6.20 6.34
CA ASP A 113 4.59 -5.40 5.10
C ASP A 113 5.84 -4.58 4.89
N TYR A 114 6.96 -5.21 4.57
CA TYR A 114 8.24 -4.51 4.42
C TYR A 114 8.20 -3.42 3.35
N GLY A 115 7.50 -3.65 2.24
CA GLY A 115 7.22 -2.65 1.21
C GLY A 115 6.18 -1.60 1.59
N ARG A 116 5.47 -1.80 2.72
CA ARG A 116 4.37 -0.95 3.21
C ARG A 116 3.29 -0.74 2.16
N THR A 117 3.02 -1.76 1.36
CA THR A 117 2.06 -1.77 0.27
C THR A 117 0.68 -1.32 0.73
N LEU A 118 0.19 -1.80 1.88
CA LEU A 118 -1.13 -1.41 2.38
C LEU A 118 -1.18 0.09 2.74
N ALA A 119 -0.13 0.61 3.36
CA ALA A 119 -0.02 2.02 3.72
C ALA A 119 0.00 2.92 2.46
N ILE A 120 0.75 2.50 1.44
CA ILE A 120 0.86 3.21 0.15
C ILE A 120 -0.49 3.21 -0.56
N LEU A 121 -1.17 2.06 -0.69
CA LEU A 121 -2.48 1.94 -1.34
C LEU A 121 -3.52 2.84 -0.67
N ILE A 122 -3.58 2.82 0.66
CA ILE A 122 -4.49 3.68 1.44
C ILE A 122 -4.20 5.15 1.15
N TYR A 123 -2.93 5.58 1.22
CA TYR A 123 -2.56 6.99 1.05
C TYR A 123 -2.77 7.48 -0.39
N LYS A 124 -2.41 6.68 -1.39
CA LYS A 124 -2.58 6.99 -2.83
C LYS A 124 -4.06 7.21 -3.17
N ASN A 125 -4.96 6.45 -2.54
CA ASN A 125 -6.40 6.59 -2.75
C ASN A 125 -7.09 7.62 -1.85
N MET A 126 -6.36 8.35 -1.00
CA MET A 126 -6.93 9.47 -0.25
C MET A 126 -7.14 10.67 -1.18
N SER A 127 -8.27 11.38 -1.01
CA SER A 127 -8.41 12.71 -1.61
C SER A 127 -7.46 13.70 -0.92
N GLU A 128 -7.14 14.81 -1.58
CA GLU A 128 -6.28 15.84 -0.99
C GLU A 128 -6.82 16.41 0.33
N GLU A 129 -8.14 16.52 0.46
CA GLU A 129 -8.79 16.86 1.74
C GLU A 129 -8.47 15.83 2.83
N ARG A 130 -8.59 14.53 2.52
CA ARG A 130 -8.31 13.44 3.47
C ARG A 130 -6.83 13.33 3.81
N LYS A 131 -5.92 13.60 2.87
CA LYS A 131 -4.47 13.69 3.13
C LYS A 131 -4.12 14.81 4.13
N ARG A 132 -4.88 15.92 4.13
CA ARG A 132 -4.71 17.03 5.09
C ARG A 132 -5.34 16.76 6.47
N ALA A 133 -6.27 15.81 6.56
CA ALA A 133 -6.90 15.42 7.81
C ALA A 133 -5.92 14.70 8.76
N LYS A 134 -6.35 14.45 10.01
CA LYS A 134 -5.51 13.82 11.05
C LYS A 134 -4.92 12.47 10.59
N ASN A 135 -5.75 11.59 10.04
CA ASN A 135 -5.32 10.28 9.56
C ASN A 135 -4.34 10.39 8.39
N GLY A 136 -4.67 11.21 7.38
CA GLY A 136 -3.80 11.44 6.24
C GLY A 136 -2.43 12.00 6.62
N ARG A 137 -2.38 12.99 7.52
CA ARG A 137 -1.10 13.53 8.03
C ARG A 137 -0.29 12.49 8.80
N THR A 138 -0.96 11.67 9.62
CA THR A 138 -0.31 10.59 10.38
C THR A 138 0.27 9.54 9.43
N LEU A 139 -0.49 9.14 8.40
CA LEU A 139 -0.05 8.18 7.40
C LEU A 139 1.08 8.74 6.52
N LYS A 140 1.01 10.02 6.14
CA LYS A 140 2.10 10.71 5.43
C LYS A 140 3.40 10.68 6.25
N GLN A 141 3.33 11.01 7.54
CA GLN A 141 4.49 10.98 8.44
C GLN A 141 5.05 9.56 8.58
N TYR A 142 4.18 8.57 8.75
CA TYR A 142 4.58 7.17 8.80
C TYR A 142 5.35 6.73 7.54
N LEU A 143 4.80 7.02 6.36
CA LEU A 143 5.44 6.69 5.08
C LEU A 143 6.76 7.45 4.87
N ALA A 144 6.84 8.71 5.30
CA ALA A 144 8.07 9.50 5.21
C ALA A 144 9.17 8.93 6.13
N VAL A 145 8.84 8.51 7.35
CA VAL A 145 9.77 7.85 8.27
C VAL A 145 10.25 6.50 7.71
N MET A 146 9.37 5.77 7.02
CA MET A 146 9.68 4.47 6.41
C MET A 146 10.26 4.57 5.00
N SER A 147 10.47 5.78 4.47
CA SER A 147 10.79 6.03 3.05
C SER A 147 12.02 5.27 2.55
N GLN A 148 13.13 5.33 3.28
CA GLN A 148 14.35 4.60 2.93
C GLN A 148 14.15 3.09 2.92
N THR A 149 13.36 2.55 3.86
CA THR A 149 13.04 1.11 3.92
C THR A 149 12.21 0.69 2.71
N ILE A 150 11.20 1.49 2.35
CA ILE A 150 10.34 1.24 1.19
C ILE A 150 11.16 1.28 -0.11
N LEU A 151 12.00 2.31 -0.28
CA LEU A 151 12.88 2.41 -1.44
C LEU A 151 13.82 1.21 -1.52
N LEU A 152 14.52 0.89 -0.42
CA LEU A 152 15.46 -0.22 -0.39
C LEU A 152 14.77 -1.54 -0.73
N TRP A 153 13.58 -1.81 -0.17
CA TRP A 153 12.81 -3.00 -0.46
C TRP A 153 12.53 -3.14 -1.96
N ASN A 154 11.92 -2.12 -2.57
CA ASN A 154 11.57 -2.15 -3.99
C ASN A 154 12.81 -2.25 -4.89
N MET A 155 13.91 -1.58 -4.52
CA MET A 155 15.20 -1.71 -5.21
C MET A 155 15.73 -3.14 -5.18
N THR A 156 15.71 -3.79 -4.02
CA THR A 156 16.22 -5.15 -3.85
C THR A 156 15.31 -6.22 -4.44
N ALA A 157 14.00 -6.00 -4.43
CA ALA A 157 13.01 -6.88 -5.05
C ALA A 157 12.95 -6.71 -6.59
N GLY A 158 13.54 -5.63 -7.13
CA GLY A 158 13.48 -5.31 -8.56
C GLY A 158 12.12 -4.74 -9.00
N ASN A 159 11.29 -4.29 -8.06
CA ASN A 159 9.94 -3.77 -8.31
C ASN A 159 9.99 -2.31 -8.78
N VAL A 160 10.37 -2.10 -10.05
CA VAL A 160 10.43 -0.76 -10.66
C VAL A 160 9.09 -0.01 -10.59
N PRO A 161 7.94 -0.62 -10.92
CA PRO A 161 6.65 0.10 -10.87
C PRO A 161 6.31 0.60 -9.46
N ASP A 162 6.48 -0.23 -8.44
CA ASP A 162 6.18 0.14 -7.05
C ASP A 162 7.13 1.23 -6.52
N LEU A 163 8.40 1.22 -6.97
CA LEU A 163 9.35 2.29 -6.66
C LEU A 163 8.90 3.63 -7.25
N LEU A 164 8.51 3.65 -8.52
CA LEU A 164 8.03 4.86 -9.20
C LEU A 164 6.74 5.38 -8.55
N ASP A 165 5.79 4.49 -8.28
CA ASP A 165 4.54 4.81 -7.59
C ASP A 165 4.79 5.47 -6.23
N PHE A 166 5.76 4.97 -5.46
CA PHE A 166 6.13 5.57 -4.20
C PHE A 166 6.88 6.90 -4.36
N TRP A 167 7.77 6.99 -5.36
CA TRP A 167 8.54 8.20 -5.66
C TRP A 167 7.63 9.40 -5.99
N GLU A 168 6.59 9.16 -6.79
CA GLU A 168 5.59 10.18 -7.16
C GLU A 168 4.84 10.78 -5.97
N LEU A 169 4.78 10.07 -4.83
CA LEU A 169 4.18 10.61 -3.60
C LEU A 169 5.00 11.75 -2.97
N GLY A 170 6.25 11.95 -3.40
CA GLY A 170 7.13 13.00 -2.89
C GLY A 170 7.45 12.83 -1.39
N LEU A 171 7.50 11.58 -0.92
CA LEU A 171 7.75 11.24 0.50
C LEU A 171 9.20 10.84 0.79
N SER A 172 10.05 10.85 -0.24
CA SER A 172 11.48 10.55 -0.17
C SER A 172 12.28 11.68 -0.80
N SER A 173 13.58 11.77 -0.48
CA SER A 173 14.48 12.74 -1.09
C SER A 173 15.40 12.10 -2.13
N ALA A 174 15.86 12.89 -3.11
CA ALA A 174 16.90 12.46 -4.06
C ALA A 174 18.21 12.09 -3.36
N LYS A 175 18.51 12.75 -2.23
CA LYS A 175 19.66 12.42 -1.39
C LYS A 175 19.56 11.00 -0.81
N ASP A 176 18.40 10.62 -0.29
CA ASP A 176 18.16 9.26 0.24
C ASP A 176 18.22 8.21 -0.88
N LEU A 177 17.61 8.51 -2.03
CA LEU A 177 17.64 7.62 -3.20
C LEU A 177 19.08 7.38 -3.67
N LYS A 178 19.88 8.46 -3.79
CA LYS A 178 21.29 8.39 -4.17
C LYS A 178 22.11 7.57 -3.18
N LEU A 179 21.92 7.80 -1.87
CA LEU A 179 22.62 7.05 -0.82
C LEU A 179 22.36 5.54 -0.93
N LEU A 180 21.10 5.14 -1.12
CA LEU A 180 20.74 3.72 -1.28
C LEU A 180 21.30 3.13 -2.58
N PHE A 181 21.24 3.89 -3.66
CA PHE A 181 21.77 3.52 -4.97
C PHE A 181 23.27 3.25 -4.93
N ASP A 182 24.06 4.19 -4.42
CA ASP A 182 25.53 4.08 -4.36
C ASP A 182 25.95 2.85 -3.51
N ASN A 183 25.21 2.58 -2.41
CA ASN A 183 25.47 1.43 -1.52
C ASN A 183 25.10 0.06 -2.09
N ARG A 184 24.29 0.02 -3.16
CA ARG A 184 23.71 -1.24 -3.70
C ARG A 184 23.89 -1.40 -5.21
N PHE A 185 24.46 -0.42 -5.91
CA PHE A 185 24.53 -0.32 -7.37
C PHE A 185 24.78 -1.66 -8.07
N ALA A 186 25.88 -2.32 -7.73
CA ALA A 186 26.31 -3.58 -8.35
C ALA A 186 25.36 -4.77 -8.15
N LYS A 187 24.42 -4.67 -7.20
CA LYS A 187 23.44 -5.72 -6.88
C LYS A 187 22.06 -5.46 -7.50
N LEU A 188 21.82 -4.28 -8.06
CA LEU A 188 20.54 -3.93 -8.65
C LEU A 188 20.44 -4.48 -10.08
N SER A 189 19.23 -4.84 -10.49
CA SER A 189 18.95 -5.19 -11.89
C SER A 189 19.18 -3.98 -12.81
N ILE A 190 19.52 -4.23 -14.08
CA ILE A 190 19.72 -3.16 -15.07
C ILE A 190 18.50 -2.23 -15.18
N PRO A 191 17.24 -2.71 -15.22
CA PRO A 191 16.07 -1.83 -15.24
C PRO A 191 15.98 -0.92 -14.01
N MET A 192 16.28 -1.46 -12.83
CA MET A 192 16.29 -0.69 -11.59
C MET A 192 17.40 0.38 -11.59
N GLN A 193 18.59 0.04 -12.10
CA GLN A 193 19.68 1.01 -12.22
C GLN A 193 19.30 2.17 -13.15
N ALA A 194 18.77 1.86 -14.34
CA ALA A 194 18.35 2.86 -15.31
C ALA A 194 17.25 3.77 -14.75
N CYS A 195 16.26 3.19 -14.08
CA CYS A 195 15.18 3.93 -13.42
C CYS A 195 15.72 4.94 -12.41
N ILE A 196 16.58 4.50 -11.48
CA ILE A 196 17.10 5.40 -10.43
C ILE A 196 17.99 6.49 -11.01
N MET A 197 18.82 6.18 -12.01
CA MET A 197 19.65 7.19 -12.67
C MET A 197 18.80 8.28 -13.34
N GLN A 198 17.68 7.92 -13.96
CA GLN A 198 16.74 8.88 -14.53
C GLN A 198 16.12 9.77 -13.44
N LEU A 199 15.62 9.16 -12.36
CA LEU A 199 15.03 9.90 -11.24
C LEU A 199 16.03 10.90 -10.63
N LEU A 200 17.29 10.49 -10.46
CA LEU A 200 18.34 11.35 -9.91
C LEU A 200 18.68 12.51 -10.86
N ASN A 201 18.75 12.27 -12.17
CA ASN A 201 18.99 13.32 -13.16
C ASN A 201 17.85 14.35 -13.17
N ASP A 202 16.61 13.89 -13.18
CA ASP A 202 15.43 14.77 -13.16
C ASP A 202 15.35 15.61 -11.88
N SER A 203 15.85 15.07 -10.77
CA SER A 203 15.94 15.78 -9.49
C SER A 203 16.96 16.92 -9.56
N THR A 204 18.13 16.67 -10.15
CA THR A 204 19.21 17.67 -10.26
C THR A 204 18.85 18.84 -11.18
N CYS A 205 18.04 18.63 -12.21
CA CYS A 205 17.57 19.70 -13.09
C CYS A 205 16.59 20.67 -12.37
N ARG A 206 15.79 20.17 -11.42
CA ARG A 206 14.82 21.00 -10.68
C ARG A 206 15.49 21.94 -9.67
N ASP A 207 16.62 21.54 -9.10
CA ASP A 207 17.37 22.38 -8.16
C ASP A 207 18.11 23.52 -8.89
N THR A 208 18.55 23.31 -10.13
CA THR A 208 19.22 24.35 -10.94
C THR A 208 18.28 25.43 -11.46
N ASP A 209 17.01 25.10 -11.73
CA ASP A 209 16.02 26.09 -12.21
C ASP A 209 15.55 27.05 -11.09
N SER A 210 15.71 26.65 -9.83
CA SER A 210 15.40 27.49 -8.66
C SER A 210 16.45 28.56 -8.38
N GLU A 211 17.70 28.39 -8.84
CA GLU A 211 18.78 29.35 -8.59
C GLU A 211 18.80 30.53 -9.57
N TYR A 212 18.07 30.44 -10.68
CA TYR A 212 18.00 31.50 -11.71
C TYR A 212 16.70 32.32 -11.69
N SER A 213 15.84 32.11 -10.70
CA SER A 213 14.64 32.93 -10.48
C SER A 213 14.84 33.90 -9.31
N LEU A 214 15.64 34.94 -9.53
CA LEU A 214 15.73 36.14 -8.69
C LEU A 214 15.29 37.38 -9.47
#